data_AF-A0A6G3LNG0-F1
#
_entry.id   AF-A0A6G3LNG0-F1
#
_cell.length_a   1.000
_cell.length_b   1.000
_cell.length_c   1.000
_cell.angle_alpha   90.00
_cell.angle_beta   90.00
_cell.angle_gamma   90.00
#
_symmetry.space_group_name_H-M   'P 1'
#
loop_
_entity.id
_entity.type
_entity.pdbx_description
1 polymer ?
#
loop_
_entity_poly.entity_id
_entity_poly.type
_entity_poly.pdbx_seq_one_letter_code
_entity_poly.pdbx_strand_id
1 'polypeptide(L)'
;MTIVIRSSHRSYISPNPLSSVDKYLHASANLLVFNPPTAPVIEIRQGSITLELQEKVVFATTGKAEILADDKQMESWRTGTAQNSLTVKTSETAYLAIKGLVIPTSSLQPLKPETTLTTVNPNSVPDKILAALKVPQGLRAPNGDWLEAVSRLQRHLSLVSDAVQRGAELVKIRVSGGEFEAWVLELE
;
A
#
# COMPACT_ATOMS: atom_id res chain seq x y z
N MET A 1 -9.67 16.04 1.71
CA MET A 1 -10.47 14.83 1.96
C MET A 1 -10.32 14.41 3.42
N THR A 2 -11.40 13.96 4.05
CA THR A 2 -11.46 13.53 5.45
C THR A 2 -11.74 12.03 5.56
N ILE A 3 -10.94 11.33 6.36
CA ILE A 3 -11.12 9.93 6.74
C ILE A 3 -11.42 9.89 8.23
N VAL A 4 -12.47 9.17 8.64
CA VAL A 4 -12.84 9.03 10.05
C VAL A 4 -12.49 7.63 10.54
N ILE A 5 -11.75 7.55 11.66
CA ILE A 5 -11.46 6.26 12.30
C ILE A 5 -12.69 5.79 13.07
N ARG A 6 -13.33 4.70 12.64
CA ARG A 6 -14.51 4.14 13.33
C ARG A 6 -14.16 3.16 14.43
N SER A 7 -13.12 2.35 14.22
CA SER A 7 -12.58 1.48 15.25
C SER A 7 -11.07 1.42 15.12
N SER A 8 -10.38 1.38 16.25
CA SER A 8 -8.93 1.23 16.31
C SER A 8 -8.56 0.34 17.48
N HIS A 9 -7.79 -0.71 17.19
CA HIS A 9 -7.17 -1.58 18.18
C HIS A 9 -5.71 -1.77 17.81
N ARG A 10 -4.80 -1.35 18.69
CA ARG A 10 -3.34 -1.41 18.49
C ARG A 10 -2.89 -0.86 17.13
N SER A 11 -3.53 0.23 16.71
CA SER A 11 -3.21 0.95 15.48
C SER A 11 -2.64 2.32 15.80
N TYR A 12 -1.66 2.75 15.02
CA TYR A 12 -0.84 3.92 15.26
C TYR A 12 -0.66 4.70 13.96
N ILE A 13 -0.61 6.02 14.05
CA ILE A 13 -0.02 6.84 12.99
C ILE A 13 1.49 6.74 13.12
N SER A 14 2.13 6.16 12.11
CA SER A 14 3.57 6.10 11.99
C SER A 14 4.06 7.18 11.03
N PRO A 15 4.83 8.18 11.51
CA PRO A 15 5.15 9.36 10.73
C PRO A 15 6.22 9.12 9.65
N ASN A 16 7.06 8.09 9.83
CA ASN A 16 8.14 7.74 8.89
C ASN A 16 8.68 6.32 9.22
N PRO A 17 9.51 5.73 8.33
CA PRO A 17 10.09 4.41 8.54
C PRO A 17 10.88 4.27 9.84
N LEU A 18 11.63 5.30 10.26
CA LEU A 18 12.50 5.24 11.44
C LEU A 18 11.71 5.13 12.76
N SER A 19 10.44 5.54 12.75
CA SER A 19 9.53 5.39 13.90
C SER A 19 8.75 4.07 13.89
N SER A 20 8.86 3.29 12.82
CA SER A 20 8.12 2.05 12.61
C SER A 20 8.87 0.84 13.15
N VAL A 21 8.14 -0.21 13.51
CA VAL A 21 8.74 -1.51 13.87
C VAL A 21 9.50 -2.12 12.70
N ASP A 22 8.99 -1.94 11.49
CA ASP A 22 9.57 -2.45 10.25
C ASP A 22 9.62 -1.34 9.20
N LYS A 23 10.84 -0.86 8.96
CA LYS A 23 11.17 0.23 8.02
C LYS A 23 10.83 -0.15 6.58
N TYR A 24 11.07 -1.41 6.22
CA TYR A 24 10.89 -1.90 4.85
C TYR A 24 9.40 -1.98 4.51
N LEU A 25 8.60 -2.57 5.40
CA LEU A 25 7.16 -2.69 5.20
C LEU A 25 6.49 -1.31 5.11
N HIS A 26 6.87 -0.39 5.99
CA HIS A 26 6.40 1.00 5.95
C HIS A 26 6.67 1.65 4.58
N ALA A 27 7.93 1.66 4.16
CA ALA A 27 8.33 2.31 2.91
C ALA A 27 7.67 1.65 1.71
N SER A 28 7.58 0.32 1.71
CA SER A 28 6.95 -0.46 0.63
C SER A 28 5.45 -0.15 0.47
N ALA A 29 4.73 0.05 1.58
CA ALA A 29 3.31 0.42 1.52
C ALA A 29 3.12 1.78 0.83
N ASN A 30 3.96 2.76 1.18
CA ASN A 30 3.93 4.07 0.53
C ASN A 30 4.25 4.01 -0.95
N LEU A 31 5.25 3.24 -1.36
CA LEU A 31 5.62 3.11 -2.76
C LEU A 31 4.48 2.55 -3.61
N LEU A 32 3.72 1.58 -3.11
CA LEU A 32 2.55 1.01 -3.82
C LEU A 32 1.46 2.03 -4.14
N VAL A 33 1.35 3.09 -3.34
CA VAL A 33 0.40 4.19 -3.56
C VAL A 33 1.07 5.45 -4.10
N PHE A 34 2.29 5.36 -4.64
CA PHE A 34 3.06 6.50 -5.16
C PHE A 34 3.23 7.65 -4.16
N ASN A 35 3.35 7.34 -2.88
CA ASN A 35 3.81 8.29 -1.87
C ASN A 35 5.34 8.22 -1.77
N PRO A 36 6.01 9.29 -1.30
CA PRO A 36 7.39 9.19 -0.85
C PRO A 36 7.53 8.05 0.18
N PRO A 37 8.63 7.26 0.16
CA PRO A 37 8.79 6.14 1.09
C PRO A 37 8.82 6.57 2.56
N THR A 38 9.08 7.84 2.83
CA THR A 38 9.11 8.47 4.16
C THR A 38 7.76 9.05 4.59
N ALA A 39 6.73 9.02 3.74
CA ALA A 39 5.41 9.55 4.04
C ALA A 39 4.73 8.79 5.21
N PRO A 40 3.78 9.41 5.90
CA PRO A 40 3.10 8.75 7.01
C PRO A 40 2.24 7.56 6.55
N VAL A 41 2.11 6.56 7.42
CA VAL A 41 1.23 5.40 7.23
C VAL A 41 0.50 5.08 8.54
N ILE A 42 -0.51 4.23 8.45
CA ILE A 42 -1.14 3.61 9.61
C ILE A 42 -0.43 2.28 9.88
N GLU A 43 0.21 2.15 11.04
CA GLU A 43 0.84 0.92 11.51
C GLU A 43 -0.12 0.16 12.44
N ILE A 44 -0.33 -1.13 12.16
CA ILE A 44 -1.26 -1.98 12.90
C ILE A 44 -0.47 -3.15 13.49
N ARG A 45 -0.51 -3.30 14.83
CA ARG A 45 0.27 -4.31 15.56
C ARG A 45 -0.67 -5.31 16.23
N GLN A 46 -0.82 -6.49 15.66
CA GLN A 46 -1.66 -7.58 16.17
C GLN A 46 -3.06 -7.06 16.53
N GLY A 47 -3.67 -6.36 15.58
CA GLY A 47 -4.86 -5.57 15.84
C GLY A 47 -5.64 -5.24 14.58
N SER A 48 -6.41 -4.17 14.64
CA SER A 48 -7.31 -3.81 13.56
C SER A 48 -7.62 -2.32 13.51
N ILE A 49 -7.99 -1.85 12.33
CA ILE A 49 -8.53 -0.53 12.12
C ILE A 49 -9.69 -0.59 11.11
N THR A 50 -10.70 0.24 11.33
CA THR A 50 -11.79 0.48 10.38
C THR A 50 -11.91 1.96 10.12
N LEU A 51 -11.92 2.31 8.84
CA LEU A 51 -12.01 3.65 8.31
C LEU A 51 -13.37 3.84 7.66
N GLU A 52 -13.99 4.97 7.92
CA GLU A 52 -15.07 5.51 7.10
C GLU A 52 -14.51 6.55 6.13
N LEU A 53 -14.93 6.44 4.88
CA LEU A 53 -14.44 7.22 3.76
C LEU A 53 -15.61 8.02 3.18
N GLN A 54 -15.40 9.32 3.00
CA GLN A 54 -16.31 10.24 2.31
C GLN A 54 -16.14 10.25 0.78
N GLU A 55 -15.00 9.77 0.26
CA GLU A 55 -14.72 9.69 -1.18
C GLU A 55 -13.76 8.53 -1.46
N LYS A 56 -13.60 8.18 -2.75
CA LYS A 56 -12.64 7.15 -3.18
C LYS A 56 -11.25 7.46 -2.61
N VAL A 57 -10.52 6.44 -2.17
CA VAL A 57 -9.12 6.52 -1.78
C VAL A 57 -8.33 5.40 -2.44
N VAL A 58 -7.12 5.71 -2.87
CA VAL A 58 -6.11 4.72 -3.22
C VAL A 58 -5.37 4.32 -1.96
N PHE A 59 -5.27 3.01 -1.70
CA PHE A 59 -4.58 2.47 -0.56
C PHE A 59 -3.73 1.25 -0.94
N ALA A 60 -2.80 0.88 -0.07
CA ALA A 60 -2.12 -0.40 -0.14
C ALA A 60 -1.75 -0.85 1.26
N THR A 61 -1.64 -2.16 1.44
CA THR A 61 -1.10 -2.74 2.67
C THR A 61 0.15 -3.56 2.42
N THR A 62 1.04 -3.59 3.40
CA THR A 62 2.17 -4.52 3.46
C THR A 62 2.18 -5.27 4.79
N GLY A 63 2.95 -6.36 4.85
CA GLY A 63 2.81 -7.35 5.92
C GLY A 63 1.63 -8.29 5.67
N LYS A 64 1.40 -9.22 6.60
CA LYS A 64 0.30 -10.17 6.54
C LYS A 64 -0.96 -9.51 7.11
N ALA A 65 -1.94 -9.24 6.27
CA ALA A 65 -3.16 -8.56 6.66
C ALA A 65 -4.39 -9.13 5.94
N GLU A 66 -5.50 -9.16 6.64
CA GLU A 66 -6.85 -9.33 6.08
C GLU A 66 -7.43 -7.94 5.82
N ILE A 67 -7.96 -7.74 4.61
CA ILE A 67 -8.38 -6.43 4.14
C ILE A 67 -9.77 -6.56 3.55
N LEU A 68 -10.67 -5.70 4.00
CA LEU A 68 -12.02 -5.57 3.46
C LEU A 68 -12.20 -4.12 3.00
N ALA A 69 -12.39 -3.91 1.70
CA ALA A 69 -12.64 -2.60 1.10
C ALA A 69 -14.01 -2.64 0.41
N ASP A 70 -14.95 -1.80 0.87
CA ASP A 70 -16.35 -1.81 0.37
C ASP A 70 -16.94 -3.22 0.27
N ASP A 71 -16.82 -3.98 1.37
CA ASP A 71 -17.28 -5.38 1.49
C ASP A 71 -16.58 -6.40 0.56
N LYS A 72 -15.50 -6.01 -0.12
CA LYS A 72 -14.69 -6.91 -0.96
C LYS A 72 -13.37 -7.25 -0.29
N GLN A 73 -13.08 -8.55 -0.25
CA GLN A 73 -11.79 -9.03 0.23
C GLN A 73 -10.68 -8.61 -0.73
N MET A 74 -9.62 -8.01 -0.18
CA MET A 74 -8.45 -7.57 -0.94
C MET A 74 -7.21 -8.33 -0.48
N GLU A 75 -6.26 -8.53 -1.40
CA GLU A 75 -4.95 -9.08 -1.04
C GLU A 75 -4.03 -7.99 -0.50
N SER A 76 -3.15 -8.34 0.43
CA SER A 76 -2.03 -7.49 0.82
C SER A 76 -0.95 -7.48 -0.28
N TRP A 77 -0.02 -6.53 -0.23
CA TRP A 77 1.08 -6.35 -1.18
C TRP A 77 0.62 -5.99 -2.60
N ARG A 78 -0.50 -5.30 -2.72
CA ARG A 78 -0.99 -4.71 -3.97
C ARG A 78 -1.75 -3.43 -3.68
N THR A 79 -1.90 -2.62 -4.71
CA THR A 79 -2.70 -1.41 -4.62
C THR A 79 -4.18 -1.76 -4.76
N GLY A 80 -5.01 -1.04 -3.99
CA GLY A 80 -6.45 -1.16 -3.98
C GLY A 80 -7.12 0.20 -3.90
N THR A 81 -8.44 0.20 -4.05
CA THR A 81 -9.28 1.39 -3.89
C THR A 81 -10.46 1.07 -2.99
N ALA A 82 -10.88 2.03 -2.18
CA ALA A 82 -12.08 1.96 -1.34
C ALA A 82 -12.83 3.28 -1.42
N GLN A 83 -14.15 3.28 -1.34
CA GLN A 83 -14.99 4.48 -1.47
C GLN A 83 -15.79 4.82 -0.23
N ASN A 84 -16.21 3.82 0.55
CA ASN A 84 -17.09 3.99 1.71
C ASN A 84 -16.42 3.47 2.99
N SER A 85 -15.82 2.28 2.92
CA SER A 85 -15.21 1.65 4.10
C SER A 85 -13.93 0.90 3.77
N LEU A 86 -12.99 0.94 4.70
CA LEU A 86 -11.76 0.15 4.65
C LEU A 86 -11.45 -0.41 6.03
N THR A 87 -11.45 -1.73 6.14
CA THR A 87 -11.04 -2.45 7.35
C THR A 87 -9.77 -3.23 7.07
N VAL A 88 -8.80 -3.12 7.99
CA VAL A 88 -7.57 -3.90 7.96
C VAL A 88 -7.39 -4.58 9.31
N LYS A 89 -7.12 -5.89 9.29
CA LYS A 89 -6.83 -6.71 10.47
C LYS A 89 -5.54 -7.49 10.27
N THR A 90 -4.79 -7.70 11.35
CA THR A 90 -3.57 -8.52 11.31
C THR A 90 -3.31 -9.17 12.65
N SER A 91 -2.79 -10.40 12.64
CA SER A 91 -2.23 -11.08 13.80
C SER A 91 -0.73 -10.80 14.00
N GLU A 92 -0.11 -10.03 13.11
CA GLU A 92 1.32 -9.71 13.07
C GLU A 92 1.51 -8.19 13.02
N THR A 93 2.44 -7.67 12.22
CA THR A 93 2.54 -6.23 11.93
C THR A 93 2.16 -6.00 10.48
N ALA A 94 1.29 -5.01 10.25
CA ALA A 94 0.90 -4.57 8.92
C ALA A 94 0.94 -3.05 8.85
N TYR A 95 1.15 -2.54 7.63
CA TYR A 95 1.14 -1.10 7.37
C TYR A 95 0.11 -0.82 6.29
N LEU A 96 -0.72 0.18 6.52
CA LEU A 96 -1.70 0.70 5.60
C LEU A 96 -1.25 2.09 5.15
N ALA A 97 -0.87 2.20 3.88
CA ALA A 97 -0.60 3.47 3.24
C ALA A 97 -1.86 3.94 2.50
N ILE A 98 -2.14 5.24 2.58
CA ILE A 98 -3.22 5.89 1.85
C ILE A 98 -2.60 7.02 1.03
N LYS A 99 -2.98 7.12 -0.24
CA LYS A 99 -2.45 8.15 -1.15
C LYS A 99 -2.67 9.53 -0.56
N GLY A 100 -1.58 10.29 -0.45
CA GLY A 100 -1.63 11.68 -0.01
C GLY A 100 -2.04 11.88 1.45
N LEU A 101 -1.89 10.87 2.31
CA LEU A 101 -2.11 11.01 3.75
C LEU A 101 -1.23 12.12 4.34
N VAL A 102 -1.85 13.04 5.07
CA VAL A 102 -1.20 14.13 5.79
C VAL A 102 -1.49 13.97 7.27
N ILE A 103 -0.44 14.08 8.09
CA ILE A 103 -0.56 14.06 9.55
C ILE A 103 0.12 15.30 10.14
N PRO A 104 -0.40 15.85 11.24
CA PRO A 104 0.17 17.04 11.86
C PRO A 104 1.34 16.74 12.82
N THR A 105 1.71 15.47 12.98
CA THR A 105 2.67 15.02 14.01
C THR A 105 3.89 14.34 13.41
N SER A 106 5.04 14.52 14.06
CA SER A 106 6.30 13.84 13.76
C SER A 106 6.58 12.65 14.68
N SER A 107 5.69 12.36 15.63
CA SER A 107 5.82 11.25 16.58
C SER A 107 4.81 10.13 16.29
N LEU A 108 5.21 8.89 16.62
CA LEU A 108 4.32 7.73 16.60
C LEU A 108 3.19 7.96 17.61
N GLN A 109 1.94 7.90 17.16
CA GLN A 109 0.78 8.17 18.02
C GLN A 109 -0.29 7.09 17.87
N PRO A 110 -0.92 6.61 18.97
CA PRO A 110 -2.04 5.69 18.89
C PRO A 110 -3.25 6.38 18.24
N LEU A 111 -3.91 5.67 17.33
CA LEU A 111 -5.17 6.12 16.73
C LEU A 111 -6.33 5.82 17.66
N LYS A 112 -7.21 6.80 17.85
CA LYS A 112 -8.44 6.66 18.62
C LYS A 112 -9.65 6.68 17.68
N PRO A 113 -10.75 6.00 18.01
CA PRO A 113 -12.02 6.21 17.32
C PRO A 113 -12.39 7.69 17.26
N GLU A 114 -13.13 8.07 16.21
CA GLU A 114 -13.51 9.44 15.86
C GLU A 114 -12.35 10.38 15.51
N THR A 115 -11.10 9.89 15.47
CA THR A 115 -9.98 10.66 14.91
C THR A 115 -10.24 10.91 13.43
N THR A 116 -10.03 12.15 13.01
CA THR A 116 -10.10 12.56 11.61
C THR A 116 -8.71 12.67 11.02
N LEU A 117 -8.48 12.00 9.89
CA LEU A 117 -7.26 12.10 9.09
C LEU A 117 -7.56 12.84 7.79
N THR A 118 -6.56 13.53 7.24
CA THR A 118 -6.71 14.28 6.00
C THR A 118 -5.87 13.66 4.90
N THR A 119 -6.40 13.62 3.67
CA THR A 119 -5.63 13.29 2.47
C THR A 119 -5.70 14.41 1.43
N VAL A 120 -4.63 14.51 0.63
CA VAL A 120 -4.48 15.45 -0.50
C VAL A 120 -4.33 14.64 -1.78
N ASN A 121 -5.22 14.86 -2.75
CA ASN A 121 -5.26 14.15 -4.04
C ASN A 121 -5.29 12.60 -3.90
N PRO A 122 -6.23 12.02 -3.14
CA PRO A 122 -6.24 10.59 -2.83
C PRO A 122 -6.50 9.67 -4.04
N ASN A 123 -6.94 10.23 -5.17
CA ASN A 123 -7.32 9.49 -6.39
C ASN A 123 -6.54 9.93 -7.64
N SER A 124 -5.35 10.52 -7.46
CA SER A 124 -4.59 11.08 -8.59
C SER A 124 -3.93 10.05 -9.50
N VAL A 125 -4.13 8.76 -9.24
CA VAL A 125 -3.45 7.67 -9.95
C VAL A 125 -4.44 6.98 -10.89
N PRO A 126 -4.13 6.84 -12.18
CA PRO A 126 -4.99 6.15 -13.13
C PRO A 126 -5.30 4.71 -12.75
N ASP A 127 -6.57 4.28 -12.88
CA ASP A 127 -7.04 2.94 -12.47
C ASP A 127 -6.29 1.79 -13.17
N LYS A 128 -5.89 1.99 -14.43
CA LYS A 128 -5.09 0.99 -15.18
C LYS A 128 -3.74 0.71 -14.50
N ILE A 129 -3.09 1.74 -13.97
CA ILE A 129 -1.83 1.60 -13.23
C ILE A 129 -2.10 0.93 -11.88
N LEU A 130 -3.14 1.35 -11.16
CA LEU A 130 -3.51 0.76 -9.87
C LEU A 130 -3.73 -0.75 -9.95
N ALA A 131 -4.41 -1.23 -11.00
CA ALA A 131 -4.66 -2.64 -11.22
C ALA A 131 -3.38 -3.48 -11.42
N ALA A 132 -2.33 -2.85 -11.95
CA ALA A 132 -1.04 -3.48 -12.27
C ALA A 132 -0.08 -3.58 -11.07
N LEU A 133 -0.26 -2.75 -10.05
CA LEU A 133 0.70 -2.61 -8.97
C LEU A 133 0.52 -3.67 -7.89
N LYS A 134 1.42 -4.66 -7.95
CA LYS A 134 1.55 -5.73 -6.98
C LYS A 134 3.03 -6.00 -6.73
N VAL A 135 3.39 -6.27 -5.48
CA VAL A 135 4.76 -6.67 -5.12
C VAL A 135 4.90 -8.19 -5.28
N PRO A 136 5.83 -8.66 -6.13
CA PRO A 136 6.13 -10.07 -6.27
C PRO A 136 6.73 -10.62 -4.98
N GLN A 137 6.49 -11.90 -4.70
CA GLN A 137 6.89 -12.52 -3.42
C GLN A 137 8.37 -12.33 -3.08
N GLY A 138 9.27 -12.43 -4.08
CA GLY A 138 10.71 -12.25 -3.90
C GLY A 138 11.13 -10.83 -3.48
N LEU A 139 10.26 -9.83 -3.62
CA LEU A 139 10.47 -8.45 -3.18
C LEU A 139 9.66 -8.11 -1.92
N ARG A 140 8.99 -9.07 -1.27
CA ARG A 140 8.25 -8.79 -0.02
C ARG A 140 9.13 -8.79 1.22
N ALA A 141 10.35 -9.30 1.12
CA ALA A 141 11.35 -9.27 2.16
C ALA A 141 12.54 -8.40 1.72
N PRO A 142 13.18 -7.66 2.64
CA PRO A 142 14.28 -6.77 2.27
C PRO A 142 15.52 -7.51 1.77
N ASN A 143 15.79 -8.73 2.26
CA ASN A 143 16.99 -9.52 1.91
C ASN A 143 18.27 -8.67 1.94
N GLY A 144 18.63 -8.15 3.11
CA GLY A 144 19.79 -7.28 3.31
C GLY A 144 19.42 -5.89 3.83
N ASP A 145 20.13 -4.86 3.36
CA ASP A 145 19.85 -3.47 3.72
C ASP A 145 18.48 -3.02 3.19
N TRP A 146 17.70 -2.38 4.06
CA TRP A 146 16.32 -2.01 3.73
C TRP A 146 16.24 -0.86 2.73
N LEU A 147 17.21 0.06 2.69
CA LEU A 147 17.22 1.16 1.71
C LEU A 147 17.51 0.63 0.31
N GLU A 148 18.45 -0.30 0.19
CA GLU A 148 18.71 -0.99 -1.07
C GLU A 148 17.46 -1.75 -1.53
N ALA A 149 16.81 -2.48 -0.62
CA ALA A 149 15.57 -3.20 -0.92
C ALA A 149 14.45 -2.26 -1.39
N VAL A 150 14.24 -1.13 -0.71
CA VAL A 150 13.28 -0.10 -1.11
C VAL A 150 13.61 0.44 -2.50
N SER A 151 14.89 0.67 -2.80
CA SER A 151 15.33 1.14 -4.11
C SER A 151 15.03 0.12 -5.23
N ARG A 152 15.26 -1.18 -4.97
CA ARG A 152 14.90 -2.27 -5.89
C ARG A 152 13.39 -2.34 -6.13
N LEU A 153 12.59 -2.22 -5.07
CA LEU A 153 11.14 -2.21 -5.17
C LEU A 153 10.64 -1.00 -5.95
N GLN A 154 11.13 0.20 -5.65
CA GLN A 154 10.77 1.43 -6.35
C GLN A 154 11.07 1.32 -7.85
N ARG A 155 12.25 0.78 -8.21
CA ARG A 155 12.60 0.52 -9.60
C ARG A 155 11.61 -0.46 -10.26
N HIS A 156 11.27 -1.55 -9.59
CA HIS A 156 10.29 -2.52 -10.10
C HIS A 156 8.93 -1.86 -10.38
N LEU A 157 8.37 -1.12 -9.41
CA LEU A 157 7.07 -0.46 -9.56
C LEU A 157 7.08 0.62 -10.66
N SER A 158 8.22 1.30 -10.84
CA SER A 158 8.40 2.27 -11.93
C SER A 158 8.35 1.58 -13.29
N LEU A 159 9.08 0.47 -13.46
CA LEU A 159 9.07 -0.31 -14.70
C LEU A 159 7.68 -0.85 -15.05
N VAL A 160 6.93 -1.32 -14.05
CA VAL A 160 5.54 -1.76 -14.24
C VAL A 160 4.66 -0.60 -14.69
N SER A 161 4.78 0.56 -14.04
CA SER A 161 4.00 1.75 -14.37
C SER A 161 4.29 2.24 -15.79
N ASP A 162 5.57 2.31 -16.17
CA ASP A 162 6.01 2.71 -17.50
C ASP A 162 5.49 1.75 -18.58
N ALA A 163 5.56 0.44 -18.33
CA ALA A 163 5.05 -0.58 -19.25
C ALA A 163 3.54 -0.39 -19.49
N VAL A 164 2.76 -0.25 -18.41
CA VAL A 164 1.30 -0.02 -18.48
C VAL A 164 0.97 1.28 -19.22
N GLN A 165 1.72 2.35 -18.95
CA GLN A 165 1.53 3.63 -19.65
C GLN A 165 1.79 3.54 -21.15
N ARG A 166 2.74 2.69 -21.56
CA ARG A 166 3.03 2.41 -22.96
C ARG A 166 2.03 1.46 -23.62
N GLY A 167 1.03 0.97 -22.89
CA GLY A 167 0.02 0.05 -23.40
C GLY A 167 0.38 -1.42 -23.30
N ALA A 168 1.38 -1.79 -22.50
CA ALA A 168 1.73 -3.19 -22.30
C ALA A 168 0.60 -3.94 -21.58
N GLU A 169 0.39 -5.20 -21.97
CA GLU A 169 -0.59 -6.09 -21.35
C GLU A 169 0.10 -7.12 -20.44
N LEU A 170 -0.57 -7.50 -19.35
CA LEU A 170 -0.09 -8.55 -18.46
C LEU A 170 -0.48 -9.91 -19.03
N VAL A 171 0.52 -10.72 -19.38
CA VAL A 171 0.32 -12.09 -19.85
C VAL A 171 0.90 -13.10 -18.87
N LYS A 172 0.24 -14.25 -18.75
CA LYS A 172 0.78 -15.41 -18.04
C LYS A 172 1.49 -16.31 -19.03
N ILE A 173 2.77 -16.55 -18.81
CA ILE A 173 3.61 -17.39 -19.66
C ILE A 173 4.08 -18.61 -18.87
N ARG A 174 4.18 -19.75 -19.56
CA ARG A 174 4.74 -20.97 -18.98
C ARG A 174 6.08 -21.27 -19.65
N VAL A 175 7.16 -21.27 -18.88
CA VAL A 175 8.53 -21.53 -19.36
C VAL A 175 9.14 -22.66 -18.54
N SER A 176 9.56 -23.74 -19.20
CA SER A 176 10.22 -24.90 -18.58
C SER A 176 9.48 -25.47 -17.35
N GLY A 177 8.14 -25.48 -17.40
CA GLY A 177 7.28 -25.97 -16.32
C GLY A 177 6.96 -24.96 -15.21
N GLY A 178 7.58 -23.78 -15.20
CA GLY A 178 7.24 -22.68 -14.31
C GLY A 178 6.21 -21.72 -14.92
N GLU A 179 5.33 -21.16 -14.11
CA GLU A 179 4.40 -20.09 -14.50
C GLU A 179 4.93 -18.73 -14.08
N PHE A 180 4.87 -17.76 -14.99
CA PHE A 180 5.36 -16.40 -14.78
C PHE A 180 4.35 -15.38 -15.30
N GLU A 181 4.36 -14.20 -14.70
CA GLU A 181 3.60 -13.03 -15.16
C GLU A 181 4.58 -12.05 -15.83
N ALA A 182 4.29 -11.62 -17.05
CA ALA A 182 5.12 -10.71 -17.82
C ALA A 182 4.29 -9.58 -18.44
N TRP A 183 4.82 -8.36 -18.42
CA TRP A 183 4.27 -7.23 -19.16
C TRP A 183 4.84 -7.24 -20.57
N VAL A 184 3.99 -7.39 -21.58
CA VAL A 184 4.38 -7.47 -23.00
C VAL A 184 3.79 -6.30 -23.77
N LEU A 185 4.62 -5.65 -24.56
CA LEU A 185 4.23 -4.60 -25.50
C LEU A 185 4.53 -5.12 -26.90
N GLU A 186 3.52 -5.13 -27.77
CA GLU A 186 3.73 -5.37 -29.20
C GLU A 186 4.48 -4.18 -29.79
N LEU A 187 5.59 -4.45 -30.49
CA LEU A 187 6.36 -3.44 -31.20
C LEU A 187 5.96 -3.53 -32.67
N GLU A 188 5.64 -2.38 -33.28
CA GLU A 188 5.42 -2.24 -34.73
C GLU A 188 6.68 -2.57 -35.54
#